data_AF-A0A838G236-F1
#
_entry.id   AF-A0A838G236-F1
#
_cell.length_a   1.000
_cell.length_b   1.000
_cell.length_c   1.000
_cell.angle_alpha   90.00
_cell.angle_beta   90.00
_cell.angle_gamma   90.00
#
_symmetry.space_group_name_H-M   'P 1'
#
loop_
_entity.id
_entity.type
_entity.pdbx_description
1 polymer ?
#
loop_
_entity_poly.entity_id
_entity_poly.type
_entity_poly.pdbx_seq_one_letter_code
_entity_poly.pdbx_strand_id
1 'polypeptide(L)'
;VLRLIHRLGDDFGTTILVVTHQPEVAQTFPRTIRMLGGRVGSEGRDGAEYVVVGKDGVLHLPADVAREWPPGTLVRVEPERRDRVLLTRPSDVAE
;
A
#
# COMPACT_ATOMS: atom_id res chain seq x y z
N VAL A 1 -5.75 -25.99 -2.63
CA VAL A 1 -6.35 -25.12 -3.67
C VAL A 1 -5.34 -24.16 -4.27
N LEU A 2 -4.63 -23.32 -3.50
CA LEU A 2 -3.67 -22.33 -4.04
C LEU A 2 -2.63 -22.90 -5.02
N ARG A 3 -2.08 -24.09 -4.73
CA ARG A 3 -1.15 -24.77 -5.65
C ARG A 3 -1.75 -25.03 -7.04
N LEU A 4 -3.04 -25.34 -7.11
CA LEU A 4 -3.74 -25.56 -8.38
C LEU A 4 -3.95 -24.24 -9.12
N ILE A 5 -4.23 -23.16 -8.39
CA ILE A 5 -4.37 -21.81 -8.94
C ILE A 5 -3.04 -21.36 -9.56
N HIS A 6 -1.92 -21.54 -8.85
CA HIS A 6 -0.59 -21.22 -9.40
C HIS A 6 -0.28 -22.01 -10.68
N ARG A 7 -0.56 -23.32 -10.69
CA ARG A 7 -0.40 -24.14 -11.91
C ARG A 7 -1.26 -23.67 -13.08
N LEU A 8 -2.48 -23.20 -12.84
CA LEU A 8 -3.31 -22.63 -13.93
C LEU A 8 -2.65 -21.40 -14.57
N GLY A 9 -2.00 -20.57 -13.77
CA GLY A 9 -1.21 -19.44 -14.24
C GLY A 9 0.03 -19.88 -15.01
N ASP A 10 0.83 -20.77 -14.41
CA ASP A 10 2.12 -21.20 -14.94
C ASP A 10 2.00 -22.06 -16.20
N ASP A 11 1.08 -23.04 -16.19
CA ASP A 11 0.97 -24.05 -17.25
C ASP A 11 0.17 -23.53 -18.46
N PHE A 12 -0.77 -22.60 -18.25
CA PHE A 12 -1.69 -22.12 -19.30
C PHE A 12 -1.61 -20.62 -19.58
N GLY A 13 -0.74 -19.87 -18.88
CA GLY A 13 -0.63 -18.42 -19.04
C GLY A 13 -1.91 -17.66 -18.63
N THR A 14 -2.75 -18.24 -17.79
CA THR A 14 -4.03 -17.64 -17.41
C THR A 14 -3.80 -16.45 -16.47
N THR A 15 -4.45 -15.30 -16.74
CA THR A 15 -4.47 -14.19 -15.80
C THR A 15 -5.45 -14.49 -14.67
N ILE A 16 -4.96 -14.45 -13.44
CA ILE A 16 -5.73 -14.84 -12.25
C ILE A 16 -5.83 -13.64 -11.31
N LEU A 17 -7.06 -13.32 -10.89
CA LEU A 17 -7.32 -12.36 -9.83
C LEU A 17 -7.89 -13.08 -8.61
N VAL A 18 -7.21 -12.94 -7.48
CA VAL A 18 -7.65 -13.50 -6.19
C VAL A 18 -8.00 -12.35 -5.26
N VAL A 19 -9.22 -12.39 -4.72
CA VAL A 19 -9.65 -11.49 -3.63
C VAL A 19 -9.59 -12.27 -2.33
N THR A 20 -8.84 -11.75 -1.36
CA THR A 20 -8.64 -12.42 -0.08
C THR A 20 -8.49 -11.39 1.03
N HIS A 21 -8.90 -11.77 2.24
CA HIS A 21 -8.58 -11.03 3.46
C HIS A 21 -7.37 -11.61 4.21
N GLN A 22 -6.83 -12.75 3.76
CA GLN A 22 -5.71 -13.45 4.39
C GLN A 22 -4.36 -12.97 3.80
N PRO A 23 -3.51 -12.30 4.60
CA PRO A 23 -2.22 -11.80 4.12
C PRO A 23 -1.31 -12.89 3.57
N GLU A 24 -1.31 -14.07 4.19
CA GLU A 24 -0.50 -15.22 3.79
C GLU A 24 -0.86 -15.74 2.40
N VAL A 25 -2.12 -15.59 1.96
CA VAL A 25 -2.53 -15.95 0.60
C VAL A 25 -1.99 -14.95 -0.40
N ALA A 26 -2.17 -13.64 -0.12
CA ALA A 26 -1.74 -12.56 -0.99
C ALA A 26 -0.21 -12.59 -1.22
N GLN A 27 0.57 -12.90 -0.18
CA GLN A 27 2.03 -13.01 -0.24
C GLN A 27 2.54 -14.11 -1.18
N THR A 28 1.71 -15.09 -1.56
CA THR A 28 2.10 -16.13 -2.52
C THR A 28 2.01 -15.68 -3.98
N PHE A 29 1.47 -14.49 -4.25
CA PHE A 29 1.34 -13.93 -5.60
C PHE A 29 2.36 -12.81 -5.82
N PRO A 30 2.87 -12.64 -7.05
CA PRO A 30 3.92 -11.67 -7.36
C PRO A 30 3.44 -10.21 -7.28
N ARG A 31 2.12 -9.99 -7.32
CA ARG A 31 1.48 -8.68 -7.26
C ARG A 31 0.29 -8.71 -6.31
N THR A 32 0.17 -7.69 -5.48
CA THR A 32 -0.99 -7.51 -4.58
C THR A 32 -1.51 -6.10 -4.69
N ILE A 33 -2.84 -5.94 -4.61
CA ILE A 33 -3.50 -4.64 -4.59
C ILE A 33 -4.36 -4.60 -3.33
N ARG A 34 -4.13 -3.61 -2.46
CA ARG A 34 -4.98 -3.37 -1.29
C ARG A 34 -5.97 -2.27 -1.61
N MET A 35 -7.25 -2.61 -1.53
CA MET A 35 -8.34 -1.66 -1.72
C MET A 35 -8.73 -1.04 -0.37
N LEU A 36 -8.84 0.29 -0.29
CA LEU A 36 -9.32 1.02 0.87
C LEU A 36 -10.33 2.08 0.45
N GLY A 37 -11.52 2.08 1.07
CA GLY A 37 -12.57 3.07 0.76
C GLY A 37 -12.97 3.10 -0.73
N GLY A 38 -12.98 1.94 -1.40
CA GLY A 38 -13.30 1.81 -2.83
C GLY A 38 -12.19 2.23 -3.80
N ARG A 39 -10.99 2.55 -3.29
CA ARG A 39 -9.83 2.98 -4.08
C ARG A 39 -8.61 2.08 -3.84
N VAL A 40 -7.61 2.16 -4.72
CA VAL A 40 -6.32 1.50 -4.51
C VAL A 40 -5.56 2.27 -3.43
N GLY A 41 -5.29 1.63 -2.30
CA GLY A 41 -4.53 2.21 -1.18
C GLY A 41 -3.04 1.87 -1.24
N SER A 42 -2.71 0.62 -1.57
CA SER A 42 -1.33 0.20 -1.78
C SER A 42 -1.22 -0.90 -2.85
N GLU A 43 -0.03 -0.99 -3.43
CA GLU A 43 0.37 -2.02 -4.38
C GLU A 43 1.64 -2.70 -3.86
N GLY A 44 1.58 -4.01 -3.68
CA GLY A 44 2.76 -4.83 -3.43
C GLY A 44 3.27 -5.42 -4.75
N ARG A 45 4.55 -5.25 -5.04
CA ARG A 45 5.20 -5.77 -6.24
C ARG A 45 6.64 -6.17 -5.94
N ASP A 46 7.02 -7.37 -6.36
CA ASP A 46 8.40 -7.88 -6.25
C ASP A 46 8.96 -7.80 -4.80
N GLY A 47 8.08 -8.02 -3.81
CA GLY A 47 8.41 -7.96 -2.38
C GLY A 47 8.44 -6.56 -1.77
N ALA A 48 8.25 -5.49 -2.56
CA ALA A 48 8.14 -4.12 -2.07
C ALA A 48 6.66 -3.69 -1.96
N GLU A 49 6.32 -2.97 -0.90
CA GLU A 49 5.00 -2.34 -0.72
C GLU A 49 5.09 -0.85 -1.06
N TYR A 50 4.20 -0.40 -1.95
CA TYR A 50 4.09 0.99 -2.38
C TYR A 50 2.72 1.54 -2.02
N VAL A 51 2.67 2.78 -1.54
CA VAL A 51 1.42 3.53 -1.42
C VAL A 51 1.11 4.20 -2.74
N VAL A 52 -0.15 4.16 -3.16
CA VAL A 52 -0.59 4.77 -4.42
C VAL A 52 -1.22 6.13 -4.14
N VAL A 53 -0.79 7.16 -4.89
CA VAL A 53 -1.42 8.48 -4.87
C VAL A 53 -2.77 8.38 -5.60
N GLY A 54 -3.87 8.61 -4.88
CA GLY A 54 -5.20 8.63 -5.47
C GLY A 54 -5.45 9.86 -6.36
N LYS A 55 -6.57 9.86 -7.09
CA LYS A 55 -6.99 10.94 -8.00
C LYS A 55 -7.00 12.35 -7.37
N ASP A 56 -7.23 12.41 -6.06
CA ASP A 56 -7.34 13.65 -5.30
C ASP A 56 -6.06 13.98 -4.50
N GLY A 57 -4.93 13.34 -4.84
CA GLY A 57 -3.66 13.50 -4.11
C GLY A 57 -3.62 12.77 -2.76
N VAL A 58 -4.63 11.95 -2.46
CA VAL A 58 -4.73 11.21 -1.20
C VAL A 58 -3.72 10.06 -1.18
N LEU A 59 -2.93 10.00 -0.11
CA LEU A 59 -2.04 8.89 0.22
C LEU A 59 -2.57 8.15 1.43
N HIS A 60 -2.68 6.82 1.33
CA HIS A 60 -3.03 5.97 2.45
C HIS A 60 -1.77 5.52 3.18
N LEU A 61 -1.57 6.01 4.40
CA LEU A 61 -0.40 5.61 5.19
C LEU A 61 -0.38 4.09 5.41
N PRO A 62 0.80 3.46 5.35
CA PRO A 62 0.99 2.08 5.79
C PRO A 62 0.48 1.89 7.24
N ALA A 63 -0.01 0.69 7.56
CA ALA A 63 -0.73 0.45 8.81
C ALA A 63 0.11 0.68 10.07
N ASP A 64 1.41 0.40 10.01
CA ASP A 64 2.40 0.71 11.03
C ASP A 64 2.55 2.22 11.24
N VAL A 65 2.71 3.00 10.16
CA VAL A 65 2.80 4.47 10.24
C VAL A 65 1.48 5.09 10.75
N ALA A 66 0.34 4.60 10.25
CA ALA A 66 -0.99 5.10 10.63
C ALA A 66 -1.32 4.87 12.12
N ARG A 67 -0.73 3.85 12.77
CA ARG A 67 -0.91 3.65 14.22
C ARG A 67 -0.27 4.74 15.05
N GLU A 68 0.86 5.27 14.58
CA GLU A 68 1.57 6.37 15.26
C GLU A 68 0.97 7.74 14.91
N TRP A 69 0.23 7.83 13.80
CA TRP A 69 -0.34 9.05 13.22
C TRP A 69 -1.86 8.89 13.09
N PRO A 70 -2.61 8.98 14.22
CA PRO A 70 -4.04 8.73 14.23
C PRO A 70 -4.83 9.72 13.35
N PRO A 71 -6.08 9.40 12.99
CA PRO A 71 -6.95 10.32 12.23
C PRO A 71 -7.03 11.70 12.87
N GLY A 72 -6.88 12.76 12.07
CA GLY A 72 -6.85 14.14 12.55
C GLY A 72 -5.45 14.68 12.88
N THR A 73 -4.40 13.85 12.81
CA THR A 73 -3.00 14.30 12.95
C THR A 73 -2.68 15.38 11.92
N LEU A 74 -2.23 16.55 12.38
CA LEU A 74 -1.73 17.60 11.51
C LEU A 74 -0.35 17.20 10.96
N VAL A 75 -0.16 17.30 9.64
CA VAL A 75 1.06 16.90 8.96
C VAL A 75 1.54 18.03 8.05
N ARG A 76 2.83 18.32 8.12
CA ARG A 76 3.54 19.17 7.16
C ARG A 76 4.21 18.29 6.10
N VAL A 77 4.07 18.68 4.84
CA VAL A 77 4.66 18.00 3.68
C VAL A 77 5.67 18.93 3.03
N GLU A 78 6.92 18.49 2.93
CA GLU A 78 8.02 19.30 2.37
C GLU A 78 8.79 18.52 1.31
N PRO A 79 9.19 19.16 0.19
CA PRO A 79 10.09 18.52 -0.77
C PRO A 79 11.48 18.34 -0.15
N GLU A 80 12.01 17.12 -0.13
CA GLU A 80 13.37 16.84 0.35
C GLU A 80 14.37 16.79 -0.82
N ARG A 81 13.98 16.12 -1.92
CA ARG A 81 14.74 15.98 -3.18
C ARG A 81 13.79 15.91 -4.36
N ARG A 82 14.34 15.89 -5.58
CA ARG A 82 13.56 15.87 -6.84
C ARG A 82 12.42 14.85 -6.85
N ASP A 83 12.62 13.68 -6.22
CA ASP A 83 11.64 12.59 -6.19
C ASP A 83 11.30 12.12 -4.75
N ARG A 84 11.50 12.99 -3.75
CA ARG A 84 11.25 12.67 -2.34
C ARG A 84 10.49 13.77 -1.63
N VAL A 85 9.49 13.36 -0.86
CA VAL A 85 8.74 14.23 0.05
C VAL A 85 8.96 13.74 1.48
N LEU A 86 9.13 14.68 2.40
CA LEU A 86 9.21 14.42 3.83
C LEU A 86 7.87 14.80 4.47
N LEU A 87 7.35 13.89 5.30
CA LEU A 87 6.18 14.12 6.13
C LEU A 87 6.66 14.33 7.58
N THR A 88 6.26 15.43 8.21
CA THR A 88 6.58 15.71 9.61
C THR A 88 5.31 16.11 10.37
N ARG A 89 5.21 15.69 11.63
CA ARG A 89 4.25 16.30 12.56
C ARG A 89 4.83 17.64 13.03
N PRO A 90 4.00 18.68 13.23
CA PRO A 90 4.42 19.85 13.98
C PRO A 90 4.95 19.37 15.34
N SER A 91 6.19 19.68 15.65
CA SER A 91 6.71 19.49 17.00
C SER A 91 5.98 20.47 17.92
N ASP A 92 5.48 19.99 19.07
CA ASP A 92 4.92 20.82 20.16
C ASP A 92 5.98 21.71 20.85
N VAL A 93 7.01 22.16 20.12
CA VAL A 93 7.93 23.18 20.62
C VAL A 93 7.32 24.53 20.30
N ALA A 94 6.36 24.93 21.15
CA ALA A 94 6.19 26.33 21.45
C ALA A 94 7.51 26.81 22.06
N GLU A 95 8.21 27.69 21.33
CA GLU A 95 9.21 28.58 21.92
C GLU A 95 8.51 29.68 22.73
#